data_AF-A0A1V4W0G1-F1
#
_entry.id   AF-A0A1V4W0G1-F1
#
_cell.length_a   1.000
_cell.length_b   1.000
_cell.length_c   1.000
_cell.angle_alpha   90.00
_cell.angle_beta   90.00
_cell.angle_gamma   90.00
#
_symmetry.space_group_name_H-M   'P 1'
#
loop_
_entity.id
_entity.type
_entity.pdbx_description
1 polymer ?
#
loop_
_entity_poly.entity_id
_entity_poly.type
_entity_poly.pdbx_seq_one_letter_code
_entity_poly.pdbx_strand_id
1 'polypeptide(L)'
;MGGFFGPELKYAGYDRIIIRGKSPELVYLWINNDKVEIRDASHLHGLGVNETAKAIKEELGEPRAHVACIGLAGENEVYTASIECGWSSAARGVGPVMGSKRLKAIAVRGTKDIYVAHPQELYEECRKMYEKINDSDGCGDWMSVDEDDSFHHNNFAWGNARTRIKNFWSDGLQERWTRWKYDNMDRQIVALVARKAALTLFPGRIIHDLPINAMVKIPIIWLPLKNWTTLIACLVKP
;
A
#
# COMPACT_ATOMS: atom_id res chain seq x y z
N MET A 1 -3.52 3.15 -0.71
CA MET A 1 -2.74 2.35 0.26
C MET A 1 -3.37 2.46 1.62
N GLY A 2 -3.89 1.35 2.14
CA GLY A 2 -4.40 1.24 3.51
C GLY A 2 -3.32 0.73 4.47
N GLY A 3 -3.73 -0.04 5.47
CA GLY A 3 -2.82 -0.67 6.43
C GLY A 3 -2.35 0.29 7.51
N PHE A 4 -1.05 0.24 7.84
CA PHE A 4 -0.51 0.86 9.06
C PHE A 4 0.49 2.00 8.81
N PHE A 5 0.92 2.21 7.56
CA PHE A 5 1.95 3.22 7.24
C PHE A 5 1.52 4.66 7.56
N GLY A 6 0.30 5.04 7.17
CA GLY A 6 -0.23 6.39 7.42
C GLY A 6 -0.34 6.74 8.91
N PRO A 7 -0.97 5.88 9.74
CA PRO A 7 -0.99 6.05 11.19
C PRO A 7 0.41 6.15 11.81
N GLU A 8 1.34 5.28 11.38
CA GLU A 8 2.72 5.30 11.89
C GLU A 8 3.44 6.63 11.59
N LEU A 9 3.21 7.19 10.39
CA LEU A 9 3.74 8.51 10.03
C LEU A 9 3.17 9.63 10.91
N LYS A 10 1.88 9.56 11.23
CA LYS A 10 1.24 10.49 12.16
C LYS A 10 1.82 10.37 13.57
N TYR A 11 2.06 9.14 14.06
CA TYR A 11 2.74 8.91 15.34
C TYR A 11 4.21 9.36 15.34
N ALA A 12 4.86 9.45 14.17
CA ALA A 12 6.20 10.04 14.07
C ALA A 12 6.17 11.59 14.12
N GLY A 13 4.98 12.19 13.94
CA GLY A 13 4.75 13.64 14.02
C GLY A 13 4.63 14.35 12.67
N TYR A 14 4.45 13.61 11.56
CA TYR A 14 4.37 14.20 10.22
C TYR A 14 3.03 13.92 9.55
N ASP A 15 2.55 14.89 8.77
CA ASP A 15 1.34 14.70 7.96
C ASP A 15 1.66 14.19 6.57
N ARG A 16 2.80 14.64 6.02
CA ARG A 16 3.18 14.45 4.62
C ARG A 16 4.68 14.34 4.47
N ILE A 17 5.10 13.57 3.48
CA ILE A 17 6.47 13.50 3.00
C ILE A 17 6.47 14.01 1.55
N ILE A 18 7.28 15.03 1.27
CA ILE A 18 7.50 15.56 -0.07
C ILE A 18 8.92 15.22 -0.49
N ILE A 19 9.05 14.32 -1.46
CA ILE A 19 10.33 13.96 -2.06
C ILE A 19 10.60 14.82 -3.29
N ARG A 20 11.67 15.61 -3.27
CA ARG A 20 12.14 16.41 -4.42
C ARG A 20 13.52 15.96 -4.88
N GLY A 21 13.85 16.27 -6.13
CA GLY A 21 15.12 15.83 -6.73
C GLY A 21 15.16 14.34 -7.06
N LYS A 22 16.38 13.83 -7.25
CA LYS A 22 16.72 12.45 -7.57
C LYS A 22 18.08 12.14 -6.95
N SER A 23 18.14 11.07 -6.15
CA SER A 23 19.39 10.63 -5.54
C SER A 23 20.37 10.14 -6.62
N PRO A 24 21.69 10.35 -6.48
CA PRO A 24 22.68 9.77 -7.37
C PRO A 24 22.80 8.24 -7.18
N GLU A 25 22.51 7.71 -6.00
CA GLU A 25 22.55 6.27 -5.72
C GLU A 25 21.18 5.77 -5.24
N LEU A 26 20.98 4.46 -5.21
CA LEU A 26 19.77 3.87 -4.65
C LEU A 26 19.76 4.07 -3.14
N VAL A 27 18.73 4.74 -2.61
CA VAL A 27 18.62 5.09 -1.18
C VAL A 27 17.26 4.73 -0.60
N TYR A 28 17.17 4.68 0.73
CA TYR A 28 15.89 4.66 1.44
C TYR A 28 15.83 5.76 2.50
N LEU A 29 14.62 6.23 2.80
CA LEU A 29 14.36 7.22 3.84
C LEU A 29 13.97 6.50 5.14
N TRP A 30 14.67 6.78 6.24
CA TRP A 30 14.33 6.30 7.57
C TRP A 30 13.82 7.44 8.44
N ILE A 31 12.65 7.24 9.05
CA ILE A 31 12.03 8.17 9.99
C ILE A 31 11.78 7.44 11.31
N ASN A 32 12.43 7.87 12.38
CA ASN A 32 12.13 7.45 13.74
C ASN A 32 11.86 8.68 14.60
N ASN A 33 10.57 9.02 14.76
CA ASN A 33 10.16 10.26 15.40
C ASN A 33 10.88 11.50 14.80
N ASP A 34 11.65 12.23 15.59
CA ASP A 34 12.39 13.42 15.16
C ASP A 34 13.68 13.10 14.38
N LYS A 35 14.12 11.84 14.39
CA LYS A 35 15.31 11.41 13.67
C LYS A 35 14.95 11.00 12.25
N VAL A 36 15.43 11.76 11.27
CA VAL A 36 15.21 11.50 9.84
C VAL A 36 16.55 11.34 9.13
N GLU A 37 16.74 10.23 8.41
CA GLU A 37 18.00 9.90 7.73
C GLU A 37 17.73 9.37 6.33
N ILE A 38 18.58 9.73 5.36
CA ILE A 38 18.66 9.05 4.07
C ILE A 38 19.80 8.04 4.17
N ARG A 39 19.53 6.79 3.82
CA ARG A 39 20.47 5.67 3.96
C ARG A 39 20.70 4.98 2.63
N ASP A 40 21.87 4.36 2.48
CA ASP A 40 22.20 3.55 1.31
C ASP A 40 21.21 2.37 1.21
N ALA A 41 20.74 2.12 -0.01
CA ALA A 41 19.87 1.00 -0.35
C ALA A 41 20.46 0.14 -1.46
N SER A 42 21.75 0.27 -1.78
CA SER A 42 22.38 -0.44 -2.89
C SER A 42 22.27 -1.96 -2.73
N HIS A 43 22.39 -2.44 -1.49
CA HIS A 43 22.22 -3.85 -1.12
C HIS A 43 20.77 -4.37 -1.25
N LEU A 44 19.79 -3.49 -1.44
CA LEU A 44 18.36 -3.83 -1.62
C LEU A 44 17.95 -3.87 -3.10
N HIS A 45 18.86 -3.54 -4.02
CA HIS A 45 18.58 -3.46 -5.44
C HIS A 45 18.00 -4.77 -5.97
N GLY A 46 16.90 -4.68 -6.71
CA GLY A 46 16.22 -5.82 -7.32
C GLY A 46 15.44 -6.74 -6.37
N LEU A 47 15.53 -6.55 -5.05
CA LEU A 47 14.73 -7.33 -4.09
C LEU A 47 13.23 -7.06 -4.25
N GLY A 48 12.42 -8.09 -3.99
CA GLY A 48 10.98 -7.96 -3.88
C GLY A 48 10.59 -7.08 -2.70
N VAL A 49 9.33 -6.61 -2.67
CA VAL A 49 8.84 -5.67 -1.65
C VAL A 49 8.87 -6.27 -0.23
N ASN A 50 8.50 -7.54 -0.09
CA ASN A 50 8.51 -8.22 1.21
C ASN A 50 9.94 -8.46 1.72
N GLU A 51 10.86 -8.83 0.83
CA GLU A 51 12.27 -9.02 1.13
C GLU A 51 12.93 -7.69 1.52
N THR A 52 12.64 -6.63 0.77
CA THR A 52 13.10 -5.27 1.05
C THR A 52 12.63 -4.81 2.44
N ALA A 53 11.34 -4.97 2.73
CA ALA A 53 10.77 -4.57 4.02
C ALA A 53 11.36 -5.37 5.18
N LYS A 54 11.60 -6.67 5.00
CA LYS A 54 12.24 -7.54 5.99
C LYS A 54 13.69 -7.11 6.24
N ALA A 55 14.49 -6.94 5.18
CA ALA A 55 15.89 -6.55 5.27
C ALA A 55 16.06 -5.20 5.97
N ILE A 56 15.24 -4.19 5.63
CA ILE A 56 15.28 -2.87 6.28
C ILE A 56 14.95 -2.98 7.78
N LYS A 57 13.93 -3.77 8.16
CA LYS A 57 13.59 -3.96 9.58
C LYS A 57 14.71 -4.62 10.37
N GLU A 58 15.36 -5.61 9.78
CA GLU A 58 16.50 -6.32 10.37
C GLU A 58 17.73 -5.39 10.52
N GLU A 59 18.07 -4.64 9.47
CA GLU A 59 19.15 -3.64 9.49
C GLU A 59 18.94 -2.58 10.57
N LEU A 60 17.70 -2.13 10.74
CA LEU A 60 17.33 -1.11 11.73
C LEU A 60 17.18 -1.66 13.15
N GLY A 61 17.05 -2.97 13.33
CA GLY A 61 16.64 -3.57 14.59
C GLY A 61 15.23 -3.15 15.03
N GLU A 62 14.37 -2.75 14.09
CA GLU A 62 13.04 -2.20 14.37
C GLU A 62 11.91 -3.02 13.73
N PRO A 63 11.45 -4.10 14.39
CA PRO A 63 10.44 -4.99 13.82
C PRO A 63 9.07 -4.30 13.64
N ARG A 64 8.80 -3.26 14.43
CA ARG A 64 7.56 -2.47 14.41
C ARG A 64 7.55 -1.34 13.40
N ALA A 65 8.66 -1.11 12.68
CA ALA A 65 8.66 -0.15 11.59
C ALA A 65 7.67 -0.55 10.49
N HIS A 66 7.07 0.44 9.84
CA HIS A 66 6.27 0.24 8.63
C HIS A 66 7.06 0.74 7.42
N VAL A 67 7.13 -0.09 6.38
CA VAL A 67 7.99 0.15 5.21
C VAL A 67 7.12 0.19 3.97
N ALA A 68 7.11 1.34 3.30
CA ALA A 68 6.54 1.51 1.96
C ALA A 68 7.69 1.44 0.94
N CYS A 69 7.68 0.48 0.03
CA CYS A 69 8.79 0.23 -0.88
C CYS A 69 8.35 -0.15 -2.29
N ILE A 70 9.28 0.02 -3.24
CA ILE A 70 9.12 -0.44 -4.62
C ILE A 70 9.87 -1.76 -4.82
N GLY A 71 9.31 -2.63 -5.67
CA GLY A 71 10.02 -3.78 -6.21
C GLY A 71 10.79 -3.44 -7.49
N LEU A 72 11.36 -4.46 -8.12
CA LEU A 72 12.09 -4.35 -9.38
C LEU A 72 11.31 -3.63 -10.50
N ALA A 73 9.98 -3.76 -10.54
CA ALA A 73 9.13 -3.06 -11.50
C ALA A 73 9.16 -1.53 -11.31
N GLY A 74 9.20 -1.06 -10.06
CA GLY A 74 9.31 0.37 -9.76
C GLY A 74 10.71 0.89 -10.07
N GLU A 75 11.75 0.11 -9.76
CA GLU A 75 13.14 0.45 -10.08
C GLU A 75 13.37 0.62 -11.59
N ASN A 76 12.71 -0.21 -12.40
CA ASN A 76 12.74 -0.14 -13.87
C ASN A 76 11.67 0.81 -14.46
N GLU A 77 11.00 1.62 -13.64
CA GLU A 77 10.02 2.63 -14.07
C GLU A 77 8.86 2.06 -14.91
N VAL A 78 8.43 0.82 -14.67
CA VAL A 78 7.28 0.21 -15.36
C VAL A 78 6.02 1.00 -15.05
N TYR A 79 5.29 1.50 -16.06
CA TYR A 79 4.26 2.55 -15.88
C TYR A 79 3.15 2.19 -14.88
N THR A 80 2.89 0.90 -14.68
CA THR A 80 1.87 0.38 -13.76
C THR A 80 2.42 -0.03 -12.41
N ALA A 81 3.72 0.15 -12.16
CA ALA A 81 4.36 -0.23 -10.90
C ALA A 81 3.73 0.50 -9.72
N SER A 82 3.64 -0.23 -8.61
CA SER A 82 3.04 0.19 -7.36
C SER A 82 4.10 0.47 -6.29
N ILE A 83 3.64 1.04 -5.18
CA ILE A 83 4.39 1.09 -3.91
C ILE A 83 3.64 0.18 -2.93
N GLU A 84 4.34 -0.74 -2.30
CA GLU A 84 3.75 -1.74 -1.41
C GLU A 84 4.18 -1.51 0.04
N CYS A 85 3.26 -1.72 0.96
CA CYS A 85 3.51 -1.71 2.41
C CYS A 85 2.80 -2.90 3.06
N GLY A 86 3.53 -4.00 3.26
CA GLY A 86 2.96 -5.26 3.71
C GLY A 86 1.89 -5.73 2.73
N TRP A 87 0.65 -5.85 3.20
CA TRP A 87 -0.50 -6.29 2.40
C TRP A 87 -1.33 -5.14 1.81
N SER A 88 -0.76 -3.94 1.73
CA SER A 88 -1.45 -2.74 1.24
C SER A 88 -0.68 -2.09 0.10
N SER A 89 -1.39 -1.76 -0.98
CA SER A 89 -0.80 -1.19 -2.18
C SER A 89 -1.22 0.26 -2.42
N ALA A 90 -0.27 1.11 -2.81
CA ALA A 90 -0.53 2.29 -3.63
C ALA A 90 -0.38 1.87 -5.10
N ALA A 91 -1.45 1.32 -5.65
CA ALA A 91 -1.48 0.81 -7.01
C ALA A 91 -1.66 1.93 -8.05
N ARG A 92 -1.52 1.56 -9.33
CA ARG A 92 -1.80 2.38 -10.52
C ARG A 92 -0.82 3.54 -10.75
N GLY A 93 0.48 3.24 -10.75
CA GLY A 93 1.49 4.07 -11.46
C GLY A 93 2.24 5.10 -10.62
N VAL A 94 2.22 4.99 -9.30
CA VAL A 94 3.06 5.84 -8.42
C VAL A 94 4.48 5.28 -8.22
N GLY A 95 4.66 3.96 -8.40
CA GLY A 95 5.96 3.28 -8.24
C GLY A 95 7.07 3.82 -9.15
N PRO A 96 6.82 4.11 -10.46
CA PRO A 96 7.84 4.63 -11.36
C PRO A 96 8.40 5.98 -10.94
N VAL A 97 7.56 6.84 -10.38
CA VAL A 97 8.00 8.15 -9.91
C VAL A 97 8.97 7.99 -8.74
N MET A 98 8.69 7.07 -7.82
CA MET A 98 9.58 6.75 -6.71
C MET A 98 10.90 6.13 -7.18
N GLY A 99 10.83 5.18 -8.13
CA GLY A 99 12.02 4.56 -8.74
C GLY A 99 12.88 5.54 -9.55
N SER A 100 12.26 6.45 -10.31
CA SER A 100 12.97 7.47 -11.08
C SER A 100 13.83 8.39 -10.21
N LYS A 101 13.46 8.54 -8.93
CA LYS A 101 14.19 9.30 -7.91
C LYS A 101 15.29 8.50 -7.20
N ARG A 102 15.48 7.23 -7.57
CA ARG A 102 16.36 6.25 -6.91
C ARG A 102 16.03 6.09 -5.42
N LEU A 103 14.74 6.15 -5.06
CA LEU A 103 14.25 5.92 -3.71
C LEU A 103 13.63 4.53 -3.63
N LYS A 104 14.32 3.58 -3.00
CA LYS A 104 13.88 2.18 -2.86
C LYS A 104 12.74 2.02 -1.85
N ALA A 105 12.81 2.74 -0.73
CA ALA A 105 11.83 2.63 0.34
C ALA A 105 11.72 3.89 1.20
N ILE A 106 10.61 3.99 1.92
CA ILE A 106 10.42 4.86 3.07
C ILE A 106 10.03 3.98 4.24
N ALA A 107 10.84 3.96 5.28
CA ALA A 107 10.59 3.25 6.52
C ALA A 107 10.28 4.26 7.63
N VAL A 108 9.25 3.97 8.43
CA VAL A 108 8.80 4.87 9.49
C VAL A 108 8.53 4.10 10.78
N ARG A 109 8.93 4.70 11.90
CA ARG A 109 8.56 4.34 13.26
C ARG A 109 8.15 5.60 14.02
N GLY A 110 6.95 5.55 14.60
CA GLY A 110 6.35 6.63 15.36
C GLY A 110 5.88 6.15 16.73
N THR A 111 6.18 6.93 17.77
CA THR A 111 5.75 6.63 19.15
C THR A 111 5.22 7.84 19.89
N LYS A 112 4.95 8.95 19.21
CA LYS A 112 4.37 10.15 19.83
C LYS A 112 2.86 10.02 19.93
N ASP A 113 2.30 10.79 20.86
CA ASP A 113 0.86 10.95 20.98
C ASP A 113 0.28 11.80 19.85
N ILE A 114 -1.00 11.58 19.56
CA ILE A 114 -1.79 12.43 18.67
C ILE A 114 -2.80 13.18 19.51
N TYR A 115 -2.68 14.50 19.56
CA TYR A 115 -3.62 15.36 20.27
C TYR A 115 -4.82 15.71 19.39
N VAL A 116 -6.00 15.63 19.96
CA VAL A 116 -7.27 15.97 19.32
C VAL A 116 -7.94 17.08 20.12
N ALA A 117 -8.63 18.00 19.43
CA ALA A 117 -9.19 19.19 20.06
C ALA A 117 -10.29 18.87 21.09
N HIS A 118 -11.15 17.90 20.78
CA HIS A 118 -12.29 17.48 21.62
C HIS A 118 -12.27 15.95 21.80
N PRO A 119 -11.44 15.40 22.73
CA PRO A 119 -11.25 13.96 22.85
C PRO A 119 -12.53 13.18 23.16
N GLN A 120 -13.36 13.70 24.08
CA GLN A 120 -14.59 13.03 24.49
C GLN A 120 -15.62 13.00 23.35
N GLU A 121 -15.87 14.14 22.71
CA GLU A 121 -16.81 14.24 21.58
C GLU A 121 -16.38 13.33 20.42
N LEU A 122 -15.08 13.33 20.08
CA LEU A 122 -14.56 12.46 19.04
C LEU A 122 -14.75 10.97 19.38
N TYR A 123 -14.47 10.58 20.62
CA TYR A 123 -14.64 9.20 21.06
C TYR A 123 -16.11 8.75 20.96
N GLU A 124 -17.04 9.58 21.42
CA GLU A 124 -18.48 9.28 21.37
C GLU A 124 -18.97 9.13 19.93
N GLU A 125 -18.57 10.02 19.03
CA GLU A 125 -18.96 9.95 17.61
C GLU A 125 -18.30 8.77 16.89
N CYS A 126 -17.00 8.53 17.12
CA CYS A 126 -16.32 7.36 16.58
C CYS A 126 -16.99 6.07 17.03
N ARG A 127 -17.36 5.96 18.32
CA ARG A 127 -18.04 4.78 18.85
C ARG A 127 -19.38 4.54 18.17
N LYS A 128 -20.24 5.55 18.05
CA LYS A 128 -21.55 5.44 17.37
C LYS A 128 -21.39 4.97 15.93
N MET A 129 -20.45 5.58 15.20
CA MET A 129 -20.18 5.20 13.81
C MET A 129 -19.63 3.78 13.71
N TYR A 130 -18.76 3.39 14.63
CA TYR A 130 -18.17 2.07 14.69
C TYR A 130 -19.23 0.98 14.90
N GLU A 131 -20.16 1.19 15.84
CA GLU A 131 -21.30 0.29 16.07
C GLU A 131 -22.18 0.20 14.81
N LYS A 132 -22.55 1.35 14.23
CA LYS A 132 -23.38 1.39 13.01
C LYS A 132 -22.76 0.67 11.82
N ILE A 133 -21.46 0.86 11.57
CA ILE A 133 -20.74 0.18 10.49
C ILE A 133 -20.69 -1.32 10.77
N ASN A 134 -20.37 -1.71 12.00
CA ASN A 134 -20.26 -3.12 12.38
C ASN A 134 -21.59 -3.87 12.18
N ASP A 135 -22.70 -3.24 12.54
CA ASP A 135 -24.02 -3.83 12.51
C ASP A 135 -24.69 -3.71 11.12
N SER A 136 -24.03 -3.02 10.18
CA SER A 136 -24.53 -2.92 8.80
C SER A 136 -24.28 -4.19 7.99
N ASP A 137 -25.26 -4.52 7.16
CA ASP A 137 -25.14 -5.52 6.11
C ASP A 137 -24.13 -5.04 5.05
N GLY A 138 -23.25 -5.94 4.60
CA GLY A 138 -22.24 -5.62 3.59
C GLY A 138 -20.99 -4.88 4.11
N CYS A 139 -20.82 -4.72 5.43
CA CYS A 139 -19.54 -4.25 5.97
C CYS A 139 -18.44 -5.31 5.83
N GLY A 140 -17.32 -4.94 5.21
CA GLY A 140 -16.17 -5.83 4.94
C GLY A 140 -15.83 -5.86 3.46
N ASP A 141 -14.88 -6.70 3.08
CA ASP A 141 -14.71 -7.05 1.66
C ASP A 141 -15.68 -8.16 1.29
N TRP A 142 -16.58 -7.90 0.34
CA TRP A 142 -17.52 -8.89 -0.19
C TRP A 142 -16.80 -10.18 -0.61
N MET A 143 -15.63 -10.04 -1.24
CA MET A 143 -14.82 -11.18 -1.72
C MET A 143 -14.17 -11.98 -0.60
N SER A 144 -14.17 -11.46 0.63
CA SER A 144 -13.69 -12.21 1.79
C SER A 144 -14.74 -13.20 2.31
N VAL A 145 -16.03 -12.89 2.17
CA VAL A 145 -17.14 -13.67 2.77
C VAL A 145 -18.14 -14.22 1.75
N ASP A 146 -18.01 -13.84 0.49
CA ASP A 146 -18.79 -14.33 -0.64
C ASP A 146 -17.84 -14.74 -1.79
N GLU A 147 -18.28 -15.72 -2.57
CA GLU A 147 -17.55 -16.31 -3.69
C GLU A 147 -18.14 -15.89 -5.02
N ASP A 148 -19.34 -15.30 -5.05
CA ASP A 148 -19.92 -14.75 -6.27
C ASP A 148 -19.34 -13.37 -6.59
N ASP A 149 -18.40 -13.33 -7.54
CA ASP A 149 -17.82 -12.11 -8.09
C ASP A 149 -18.45 -11.68 -9.43
N SER A 150 -19.63 -12.23 -9.76
CA SER A 150 -20.33 -11.93 -11.00
C SER A 150 -20.61 -10.45 -11.17
N PHE A 151 -20.92 -9.73 -10.08
CA PHE A 151 -21.15 -8.30 -10.13
C PHE A 151 -19.91 -7.56 -10.63
N HIS A 152 -18.72 -7.81 -10.06
CA HIS A 152 -17.51 -7.11 -10.45
C HIS A 152 -17.07 -7.48 -11.87
N HIS A 153 -17.06 -8.77 -12.20
CA HIS A 153 -16.58 -9.22 -13.51
C HIS A 153 -17.56 -8.96 -14.66
N ASN A 154 -18.87 -9.03 -14.41
CA ASN A 154 -19.86 -8.83 -15.47
C ASN A 154 -20.19 -7.36 -15.68
N ASN A 155 -20.04 -6.49 -14.66
CA ASN A 155 -20.40 -5.07 -14.78
C ASN A 155 -19.20 -4.13 -14.96
N PHE A 156 -18.00 -4.50 -14.50
CA PHE A 156 -16.81 -3.64 -14.66
C PHE A 156 -15.92 -4.09 -15.80
N ALA A 157 -15.84 -3.26 -16.84
CA ALA A 157 -14.61 -3.18 -17.63
C ALA A 157 -13.66 -2.28 -16.84
N TRP A 158 -12.76 -2.85 -16.02
CA TRP A 158 -11.66 -2.06 -15.46
C TRP A 158 -10.96 -1.37 -16.63
N GLY A 159 -10.77 -0.04 -16.55
CA GLY A 159 -10.49 0.89 -17.66
C GLY A 159 -9.29 0.62 -18.57
N ASN A 160 -8.68 -0.56 -18.50
CA ASN A 160 -7.64 -1.07 -19.40
C ASN A 160 -8.08 -2.33 -20.18
N ALA A 161 -9.19 -2.98 -19.84
CA ALA A 161 -9.75 -4.07 -20.63
C ALA A 161 -10.36 -3.50 -21.91
N ARG A 162 -9.64 -3.61 -23.03
CA ARG A 162 -10.07 -3.08 -24.33
C ARG A 162 -11.40 -3.67 -24.82
N THR A 163 -11.77 -4.85 -24.32
CA THR A 163 -13.01 -5.55 -24.68
C THR A 163 -13.67 -6.11 -23.43
N ARG A 164 -14.98 -5.84 -23.26
CA ARG A 164 -15.80 -6.47 -22.22
C ARG A 164 -16.19 -7.88 -22.64
N ILE A 165 -15.89 -8.86 -21.80
CA ILE A 165 -16.38 -10.23 -21.96
C ILE A 165 -17.63 -10.36 -21.10
N LYS A 166 -18.81 -10.51 -21.73
CA LYS A 166 -20.05 -10.77 -20.99
C LYS A 166 -20.03 -12.20 -20.45
N ASN A 167 -20.54 -12.40 -19.23
CA ASN A 167 -20.63 -13.71 -18.57
C ASN A 167 -19.25 -14.39 -18.41
N PHE A 168 -18.19 -13.60 -18.22
CA PHE A 168 -16.87 -14.16 -17.91
C PHE A 168 -16.90 -14.94 -16.59
N TRP A 169 -17.63 -14.42 -15.60
CA TRP A 169 -17.91 -15.15 -14.38
C TRP A 169 -19.04 -16.15 -14.62
N SER A 170 -18.70 -17.44 -14.54
CA SER A 170 -19.62 -18.57 -14.70
C SER A 170 -19.62 -19.45 -13.45
N ASP A 171 -20.65 -20.26 -13.26
CA ASP A 171 -20.76 -21.17 -12.11
C ASP A 171 -19.53 -22.07 -11.95
N GLY A 172 -18.96 -22.55 -13.08
CA GLY A 172 -17.73 -23.34 -13.05
C GLY A 172 -16.46 -22.54 -12.73
N LEU A 173 -16.43 -21.23 -13.00
CA LEU A 173 -15.33 -20.36 -12.53
C LEU A 173 -15.48 -20.08 -11.03
N GLN A 174 -16.70 -19.84 -10.57
CA GLN A 174 -17.00 -19.67 -9.16
C GLN A 174 -16.62 -20.92 -8.35
N GLU A 175 -17.03 -22.11 -8.76
CA GLU A 175 -16.67 -23.35 -8.04
C GLU A 175 -15.14 -23.54 -7.96
N ARG A 176 -14.42 -23.26 -9.06
CA ARG A 176 -12.95 -23.31 -9.07
C ARG A 176 -12.33 -22.28 -8.12
N TRP A 177 -12.86 -21.07 -8.10
CA TRP A 177 -12.42 -20.01 -7.18
C TRP A 177 -12.67 -20.38 -5.72
N THR A 178 -13.89 -20.83 -5.39
CA THR A 178 -14.26 -21.30 -4.05
C THR A 178 -13.30 -22.38 -3.57
N ARG A 179 -13.08 -23.41 -4.38
CA ARG A 179 -12.18 -24.51 -4.03
C ARG A 179 -10.76 -24.00 -3.81
N TRP A 180 -10.22 -23.21 -4.74
CA TRP A 180 -8.88 -22.65 -4.62
C TRP A 180 -8.73 -21.78 -3.36
N LYS A 181 -9.73 -20.94 -3.06
CA LYS A 181 -9.76 -20.06 -1.89
C LYS A 181 -9.65 -20.89 -0.61
N TYR A 182 -10.55 -21.83 -0.39
CA TYR A 182 -10.59 -22.56 0.88
C TYR A 182 -9.49 -23.63 1.04
N ASP A 183 -8.99 -24.19 -0.07
CA ASP A 183 -7.87 -25.14 -0.03
C ASP A 183 -6.53 -24.46 0.31
N ASN A 184 -6.40 -23.17 0.01
CA ASN A 184 -5.15 -22.43 0.17
C ASN A 184 -5.23 -21.30 1.19
N MET A 185 -6.39 -20.95 1.75
CA MET A 185 -6.51 -19.83 2.68
C MET A 185 -5.88 -20.20 4.03
N ASP A 186 -4.93 -19.38 4.48
CA ASP A 186 -4.36 -19.49 5.83
C ASP A 186 -5.27 -18.80 6.85
N ARG A 187 -5.51 -17.49 6.65
CA ARG A 187 -6.33 -16.67 7.55
C ARG A 187 -6.81 -15.40 6.89
N GLN A 188 -7.78 -14.76 7.52
CA GLN A 188 -8.23 -13.42 7.17
C GLN A 188 -7.65 -12.38 8.12
N ILE A 189 -7.36 -11.18 7.59
CA ILE A 189 -6.78 -10.07 8.35
C ILE A 189 -7.54 -8.77 8.11
N VAL A 190 -7.34 -7.82 9.02
CA VAL A 190 -7.98 -6.50 9.03
C VAL A 190 -6.95 -5.39 8.91
N ALA A 191 -7.34 -4.27 8.29
CA ALA A 191 -6.59 -3.03 8.36
C ALA A 191 -6.76 -2.36 9.75
N LEU A 192 -5.92 -1.38 10.08
CA LEU A 192 -5.99 -0.68 11.37
C LEU A 192 -7.39 -0.07 11.59
N VAL A 193 -7.94 -0.28 12.79
CA VAL A 193 -9.29 0.16 13.21
C VAL A 193 -10.46 -0.56 12.50
N ALA A 194 -10.23 -1.46 11.53
CA ALA A 194 -11.30 -2.26 10.93
C ALA A 194 -11.62 -3.50 11.78
N ARG A 195 -12.92 -3.83 11.95
CA ARG A 195 -13.37 -5.01 12.73
C ARG A 195 -13.60 -6.26 11.88
N LYS A 196 -14.06 -6.08 10.64
CA LYS A 196 -14.36 -7.17 9.71
C LYS A 196 -13.22 -7.34 8.72
N ALA A 197 -12.90 -8.60 8.45
CA ALA A 197 -11.87 -9.00 7.50
C ALA A 197 -12.08 -8.28 6.16
N ALA A 198 -10.98 -7.73 5.64
CA ALA A 198 -10.96 -7.12 4.31
C ALA A 198 -9.85 -7.71 3.44
N LEU A 199 -9.16 -8.75 3.94
CA LEU A 199 -8.07 -9.37 3.24
C LEU A 199 -7.93 -10.85 3.61
N THR A 200 -7.66 -11.67 2.60
CA THR A 200 -7.43 -13.10 2.74
C THR A 200 -5.96 -13.39 2.46
N LEU A 201 -5.29 -14.08 3.39
CA LEU A 201 -3.90 -14.52 3.23
C LEU A 201 -3.85 -15.95 2.73
N PHE A 202 -2.97 -16.18 1.77
CA PHE A 202 -2.62 -17.49 1.24
C PHE A 202 -1.14 -17.78 1.55
N PRO A 203 -0.75 -18.99 1.99
CA PRO A 203 0.64 -19.37 2.13
C PRO A 203 1.34 -19.32 0.77
N GLY A 204 2.58 -18.82 0.76
CA GLY A 204 3.28 -18.41 -0.45
C GLY A 204 3.35 -19.46 -1.56
N ARG A 205 2.78 -19.12 -2.72
CA ARG A 205 3.30 -19.50 -4.04
C ARG A 205 3.33 -18.27 -4.94
N ILE A 206 4.54 -17.87 -5.31
CA ILE A 206 4.78 -16.85 -6.32
C ILE A 206 4.33 -17.45 -7.66
N ILE A 207 3.24 -16.94 -8.23
CA ILE A 207 2.81 -17.31 -9.58
C ILE A 207 3.62 -16.44 -10.55
N HIS A 208 4.81 -16.92 -10.93
CA HIS A 208 5.51 -16.46 -12.12
C HIS A 208 4.77 -17.03 -13.32
N ASP A 209 4.13 -16.19 -14.15
CA ASP A 209 4.00 -16.35 -15.61
C ASP A 209 2.83 -15.52 -16.14
N LEU A 210 3.05 -14.23 -16.43
CA LEU A 210 2.27 -13.53 -17.46
C LEU A 210 3.13 -12.45 -18.15
N PRO A 211 3.19 -12.42 -19.49
CA PRO A 211 3.96 -11.43 -20.26
C PRO A 211 3.19 -10.11 -20.40
N ILE A 212 3.84 -8.97 -20.14
CA ILE A 212 3.21 -7.64 -20.19
C ILE A 212 3.91 -6.78 -21.25
N ASN A 213 3.14 -6.28 -22.22
CA ASN A 213 3.60 -5.34 -23.24
C ASN A 213 2.80 -4.03 -23.24
N ALA A 214 3.57 -2.95 -23.41
CA ALA A 214 3.27 -1.64 -24.01
C ALA A 214 2.66 -0.48 -23.18
N MET A 215 3.30 0.68 -23.42
CA MET A 215 3.27 2.02 -22.82
C MET A 215 2.10 2.91 -23.27
N VAL A 216 1.76 3.98 -22.50
CA VAL A 216 1.41 5.35 -22.97
C VAL A 216 1.61 6.39 -21.83
N LYS A 217 2.13 7.60 -22.13
CA LYS A 217 2.36 8.77 -21.22
C LYS A 217 1.32 9.89 -21.42
N ILE A 218 0.89 10.59 -20.35
CA ILE A 218 0.12 11.88 -20.37
C ILE A 218 0.44 12.70 -19.07
N PRO A 219 0.48 14.06 -19.07
CA PRO A 219 1.13 14.87 -18.01
C PRO A 219 0.25 15.33 -16.83
N ILE A 220 0.89 15.77 -15.74
CA ILE A 220 0.34 16.10 -14.41
C ILE A 220 0.29 17.63 -14.19
N ILE A 221 -0.78 18.11 -13.53
CA ILE A 221 -1.01 19.52 -13.13
C ILE A 221 -0.74 19.71 -11.63
N TRP A 222 -0.16 20.86 -11.27
CA TRP A 222 0.17 21.29 -9.90
C TRP A 222 -0.93 22.15 -9.25
N LEU A 223 -1.18 21.96 -7.95
CA LEU A 223 -1.89 22.91 -7.09
C LEU A 223 -1.23 22.98 -5.69
N PRO A 224 -1.15 24.17 -5.04
CA PRO A 224 -0.55 24.33 -3.72
C PRO A 224 -1.60 24.28 -2.60
N LEU A 225 -1.26 23.66 -1.45
CA LEU A 225 -2.09 23.72 -0.24
C LEU A 225 -1.24 23.98 1.01
N LYS A 226 -1.66 24.98 1.80
CA LYS A 226 -1.10 25.40 3.10
C LYS A 226 -1.73 24.61 4.27
N ASN A 227 -1.05 24.63 5.43
CA ASN A 227 -1.44 24.17 6.77
C ASN A 227 -1.20 22.69 7.15
N TRP A 228 -0.02 22.13 6.82
CA TRP A 228 0.35 20.75 7.17
C TRP A 228 1.81 20.65 7.62
N THR A 229 2.10 19.85 8.65
CA THR A 229 3.47 19.52 9.05
C THR A 229 4.08 18.64 7.97
N THR A 230 4.92 19.25 7.15
CA THR A 230 5.42 18.69 5.91
C THR A 230 6.90 18.37 6.05
N LEU A 231 7.26 17.10 5.97
CA LEU A 231 8.65 16.70 5.82
C LEU A 231 9.05 16.86 4.35
N ILE A 232 9.97 17.77 4.05
CA ILE A 232 10.53 17.90 2.71
C ILE A 232 11.89 17.18 2.69
N ALA A 233 11.96 16.04 2.01
CA ALA A 233 13.23 15.37 1.75
C ALA A 233 13.71 15.75 0.35
N CYS A 234 14.77 16.56 0.30
CA CYS A 234 15.48 16.88 -0.94
C CYS A 234 16.55 15.81 -1.18
N LEU A 235 16.36 15.01 -2.23
CA LEU A 235 17.33 13.99 -2.67
C LEU A 235 18.41 14.60 -3.56
N VAL A 236 19.05 15.68 -3.13
CA VAL A 236 20.14 16.33 -3.88
C VAL A 236 21.34 16.42 -2.95
N LYS A 237 22.56 16.15 -3.45
CA LYS A 237 23.77 16.50 -2.71
C LYS A 237 23.78 18.02 -2.46
N PRO A 238 24.30 18.49 -1.30
CA PRO A 238 24.61 19.90 -1.13
C PRO A 238 25.54 20.42 -2.23
#